data_AF-A0A958FJN3-F1
#
_entry.id   AF-A0A958FJN3-F1
#
_cell.length_a   1.000
_cell.length_b   1.000
_cell.length_c   1.000
_cell.angle_alpha   90.00
_cell.angle_beta   90.00
_cell.angle_gamma   90.00
#
_symmetry.space_group_name_H-M   'P 1'
#
loop_
_entity.id
_entity.type
_entity.pdbx_description
1 polymer ?
#
loop_
_entity_poly.entity_id
_entity_poly.type
_entity_poly.pdbx_seq_one_letter_code
_entity_poly.pdbx_strand_id
1 'polypeptide(L)'
;MEKKRMTLVILLLIAVFGATQVCAQFGDRILINGYSSFEFEKQFGDEGKGDPNASFDADLFDLVLNVYATNRLRVAADFSWEHGTATEDGRGNAVVEYAFGEYTVVEQFRLRAGKMFTHFGIYNEIHTAKPAFLTVKEPLSTNKNEKFGSDIRFYPRWATGIAALGNVA
;
A
#
# COMPACT_ATOMS: atom_id res chain seq x y z
N MET A 1 17.74 -55.02 4.56
CA MET A 1 16.91 -54.10 3.77
C MET A 1 16.23 -53.01 4.63
N GLU A 2 16.11 -53.20 5.96
CA GLU A 2 15.47 -52.24 6.89
C GLU A 2 16.25 -50.94 7.15
N LYS A 3 17.58 -50.99 7.33
CA LYS A 3 18.37 -49.79 7.70
C LYS A 3 18.23 -48.64 6.70
N LYS A 4 18.23 -48.93 5.40
CA LYS A 4 18.06 -47.92 4.34
C LYS A 4 16.66 -47.28 4.34
N ARG A 5 15.62 -48.05 4.66
CA ARG A 5 14.24 -47.53 4.78
C ARG A 5 14.11 -46.63 6.02
N MET A 6 14.74 -47.01 7.12
CA MET A 6 14.75 -46.21 8.34
C MET A 6 15.50 -44.88 8.17
N THR A 7 16.66 -44.90 7.50
CA THR A 7 17.40 -43.66 7.17
C THR A 7 16.61 -42.73 6.26
N LEU A 8 15.90 -43.29 5.26
CA LEU A 8 15.07 -42.50 4.35
C LEU A 8 13.89 -41.85 5.08
N VAL A 9 13.24 -42.58 5.98
CA VAL A 9 12.13 -42.06 6.81
C VAL A 9 12.63 -40.96 7.74
N ILE A 10 13.79 -41.12 8.37
CA ILE A 10 14.38 -40.08 9.23
C ILE A 10 14.73 -38.83 8.43
N LEU A 11 15.31 -38.97 7.24
CA LEU A 11 15.61 -37.82 6.35
C LEU A 11 14.34 -37.12 5.88
N LEU A 12 13.28 -37.86 5.58
CA LEU A 12 11.97 -37.30 5.23
C LEU A 12 11.35 -36.53 6.42
N LEU A 13 11.43 -37.08 7.63
CA LEU A 13 10.95 -36.40 8.83
C LEU A 13 11.75 -35.11 9.09
N ILE A 14 13.08 -35.14 8.95
CA ILE A 14 13.91 -33.93 9.10
C ILE A 14 13.56 -32.88 8.04
N ALA A 15 13.30 -33.28 6.79
CA ALA A 15 12.91 -32.35 5.73
C ALA A 15 11.53 -31.72 5.97
N VAL A 16 10.55 -32.51 6.44
CA VAL A 16 9.19 -32.04 6.72
C VAL A 16 9.14 -31.16 7.97
N PHE A 17 9.86 -31.52 9.04
CA PHE A 17 9.89 -30.74 10.29
C PHE A 17 10.90 -29.58 10.28
N GLY A 18 11.92 -29.61 9.42
CA GLY A 18 12.87 -28.50 9.25
C GLY A 18 12.29 -27.32 8.46
N ALA A 19 11.42 -27.58 7.48
CA ALA A 19 10.81 -26.54 6.65
C ALA A 19 9.81 -25.65 7.41
N THR A 20 9.19 -26.15 8.48
CA THR A 20 8.17 -25.41 9.24
C THR A 20 8.76 -24.35 10.16
N GLN A 21 9.99 -24.52 10.65
CA GLN A 21 10.62 -23.54 11.56
C GLN A 21 11.09 -22.27 10.84
N VAL A 22 11.52 -22.38 9.58
CA VAL A 22 11.97 -21.21 8.79
C VAL A 22 10.79 -20.30 8.42
N CYS A 23 9.61 -20.87 8.14
CA CYS A 23 8.39 -20.09 7.86
C CYS A 23 7.89 -19.32 9.09
N ALA A 24 7.98 -19.90 10.29
CA ALA A 24 7.48 -19.26 11.51
C ALA A 24 8.26 -17.99 11.87
N GLN A 25 9.58 -17.96 11.62
CA GLN A 25 10.42 -16.79 11.93
C GLN A 25 10.31 -15.65 10.91
N PHE A 26 9.85 -15.96 9.69
CA PHE A 26 9.64 -14.98 8.62
C PHE A 26 8.22 -14.41 8.63
N GLY A 27 7.23 -15.17 9.13
CA GLY A 27 5.84 -14.73 9.24
C GLY A 27 5.69 -13.42 10.02
N ASP A 28 6.35 -13.30 11.18
CA ASP A 28 6.29 -12.09 12.02
C ASP A 28 7.01 -10.88 11.41
N ARG A 29 7.79 -11.08 10.34
CA ARG A 29 8.55 -10.03 9.64
C ARG A 29 7.85 -9.50 8.40
N ILE A 30 6.73 -10.10 7.99
CA ILE A 30 5.93 -9.62 6.87
C ILE A 30 4.57 -9.18 7.42
N LEU A 31 4.24 -7.91 7.25
CA LEU A 31 2.89 -7.41 7.47
C LEU A 31 2.26 -7.11 6.11
N ILE A 32 1.16 -7.79 5.84
CA ILE A 32 0.30 -7.50 4.68
C ILE A 32 -0.95 -6.84 5.25
N ASN A 33 -1.19 -5.61 4.83
CA ASN A 33 -2.40 -4.86 5.14
C ASN A 33 -3.06 -4.43 3.83
N GLY A 34 -4.25 -3.89 3.92
CA GLY A 34 -4.93 -3.32 2.78
C GLY A 34 -6.21 -2.66 3.22
N TYR A 35 -6.79 -1.92 2.31
CA TYR A 35 -8.08 -1.29 2.48
C TYR A 35 -8.71 -1.13 1.10
N SER A 36 -10.02 -1.05 1.07
CA SER A 36 -10.74 -0.94 -0.18
C SER A 36 -12.01 -0.14 0.01
N SER A 37 -12.43 0.54 -1.05
CA SER A 37 -13.66 1.30 -1.13
C SER A 37 -14.40 0.86 -2.36
N PHE A 38 -15.67 0.51 -2.15
CA PHE A 38 -16.61 0.18 -3.21
C PHE A 38 -17.74 1.20 -3.16
N GLU A 39 -18.09 1.72 -4.33
CA GLU A 39 -19.12 2.73 -4.48
C GLU A 39 -20.22 2.19 -5.40
N PHE A 40 -21.45 2.54 -5.10
CA PHE A 40 -22.53 2.43 -6.07
C PHE A 40 -22.76 3.81 -6.65
N GLU A 41 -22.65 3.94 -7.97
CA GLU A 41 -22.91 5.20 -8.65
C GLU A 41 -24.13 5.07 -9.55
N LYS A 42 -24.96 6.11 -9.55
CA LYS A 42 -26.05 6.29 -10.51
C LYS A 42 -26.19 7.76 -10.85
N GLN A 43 -26.20 8.07 -12.14
CA GLN A 43 -26.57 9.39 -12.61
C GLN A 43 -28.10 9.53 -12.61
N PHE A 44 -28.62 10.47 -11.83
CA PHE A 44 -30.07 10.68 -11.68
C PHE A 44 -30.66 11.74 -12.65
N GLY A 45 -29.84 12.39 -13.47
CA GLY A 45 -30.28 13.40 -14.45
C GLY A 45 -29.54 13.28 -15.78
N ASP A 46 -29.81 14.18 -16.72
CA ASP A 46 -29.23 14.13 -18.07
C ASP A 46 -27.78 14.65 -18.12
N GLU A 47 -27.34 15.35 -17.07
CA GLU A 47 -25.99 15.88 -16.93
C GLU A 47 -25.26 15.23 -15.75
N GLY A 48 -23.98 14.89 -15.94
CA GLY A 48 -23.16 14.28 -14.90
C GLY A 48 -21.99 13.48 -15.46
N LYS A 49 -21.21 12.90 -14.53
CA LYS A 49 -20.11 11.97 -14.83
C LYS A 49 -20.34 10.57 -14.25
N GLY A 50 -21.49 10.32 -13.62
CA GLY A 50 -21.81 9.02 -13.03
C GLY A 50 -22.39 8.07 -14.08
N ASP A 51 -22.48 6.78 -13.77
CA ASP A 51 -23.08 5.81 -14.69
C ASP A 51 -24.61 6.01 -14.82
N PRO A 52 -25.15 6.27 -16.03
CA PRO A 52 -26.60 6.40 -16.24
C PRO A 52 -27.37 5.09 -16.02
N ASN A 53 -26.71 3.94 -16.20
CA ASN A 53 -27.30 2.61 -16.02
C ASN A 53 -27.15 2.10 -14.58
N ALA A 54 -26.45 2.85 -13.74
CA ALA A 54 -25.98 2.47 -12.42
C ALA A 54 -24.95 1.33 -12.44
N SER A 55 -23.93 1.46 -11.62
CA SER A 55 -22.81 0.52 -11.55
C SER A 55 -22.29 0.39 -10.13
N PHE A 56 -21.60 -0.73 -9.87
CA PHE A 56 -20.71 -0.86 -8.74
C PHE A 56 -19.29 -0.57 -9.21
N ASP A 57 -18.64 0.36 -8.54
CA ASP A 57 -17.29 0.79 -8.82
C ASP A 57 -16.36 0.38 -7.67
N ALA A 58 -15.23 -0.23 -8.04
CA ALA A 58 -14.13 -0.44 -7.11
C ALA A 58 -13.30 0.85 -7.07
N ASP A 59 -13.83 1.90 -6.42
CA ASP A 59 -13.18 3.21 -6.30
C ASP A 59 -11.71 3.06 -5.90
N LEU A 60 -11.42 2.13 -4.98
CA LEU A 60 -10.08 1.90 -4.52
C LEU A 60 -9.89 0.47 -3.96
N PHE A 61 -8.74 -0.14 -4.25
CA PHE A 61 -8.23 -1.31 -3.58
C PHE A 61 -6.73 -1.14 -3.39
N ASP A 62 -6.27 -1.11 -2.14
CA ASP A 62 -4.86 -0.97 -1.78
C ASP A 62 -4.34 -2.21 -1.08
N LEU A 63 -3.13 -2.61 -1.46
CA LEU A 63 -2.37 -3.68 -0.83
C LEU A 63 -1.04 -3.13 -0.33
N VAL A 64 -0.90 -3.10 0.99
CA VAL A 64 0.26 -2.55 1.70
C VAL A 64 1.13 -3.68 2.23
N LEU A 65 2.34 -3.78 1.72
CA LEU A 65 3.36 -4.74 2.16
C LEU A 65 4.40 -4.03 3.03
N ASN A 66 4.69 -4.57 4.21
CA ASN A 66 5.87 -4.22 4.99
C ASN A 66 6.70 -5.47 5.27
N VAL A 67 7.99 -5.43 4.91
CA VAL A 67 8.96 -6.50 5.18
C VAL A 67 10.05 -5.97 6.09
N TYR A 68 10.15 -6.50 7.30
CA TYR A 68 11.18 -6.20 8.28
C TYR A 68 12.37 -7.14 8.06
N ALA A 69 13.22 -6.82 7.08
CA ALA A 69 14.40 -7.62 6.76
C ALA A 69 15.34 -7.81 7.96
N THR A 70 15.42 -6.79 8.84
CA THR A 70 16.11 -6.85 10.14
C THR A 70 15.36 -6.00 11.17
N ASN A 71 15.80 -6.01 12.43
CA ASN A 71 15.26 -5.13 13.48
C ASN A 71 15.47 -3.63 13.19
N ARG A 72 16.28 -3.27 12.20
CA ARG A 72 16.58 -1.87 11.82
C ARG A 72 16.22 -1.54 10.38
N LEU A 73 15.83 -2.52 9.57
CA LEU A 73 15.57 -2.31 8.14
C LEU A 73 14.17 -2.79 7.79
N ARG A 74 13.33 -1.87 7.33
CA ARG A 74 12.01 -2.12 6.79
C ARG A 74 11.99 -1.79 5.31
N VAL A 75 11.39 -2.64 4.51
CA VAL A 75 11.00 -2.33 3.13
C VAL A 75 9.48 -2.23 3.11
N ALA A 76 8.94 -1.17 2.52
CA ALA A 76 7.50 -0.97 2.43
C ALA A 76 7.10 -0.64 0.99
N ALA A 77 5.98 -1.19 0.55
CA ALA A 77 5.39 -0.92 -0.75
C ALA A 77 3.86 -0.87 -0.64
N ASP A 78 3.24 -0.03 -1.45
CA ASP A 78 1.80 0.13 -1.55
C ASP A 78 1.38 0.06 -3.01
N PHE A 79 0.51 -0.90 -3.30
CA PHE A 79 -0.04 -1.15 -4.62
C PHE A 79 -1.51 -0.77 -4.60
N SER A 80 -1.87 0.18 -5.45
CA SER A 80 -3.21 0.74 -5.52
C SER A 80 -3.85 0.47 -6.86
N TRP A 81 -5.12 0.10 -6.81
CA TRP A 81 -6.00 -0.02 -7.95
C TRP A 81 -7.20 0.89 -7.76
N GLU A 82 -7.45 1.79 -8.71
CA GLU A 82 -8.65 2.64 -8.74
C GLU A 82 -9.51 2.26 -9.93
N HIS A 83 -10.82 2.29 -9.77
CA HIS A 83 -11.83 1.99 -10.80
C HIS A 83 -11.62 0.66 -11.56
N GLY A 84 -11.06 -0.34 -10.87
CA GLY A 84 -10.81 -1.68 -11.42
C GLY A 84 -9.57 -1.81 -12.32
N THR A 85 -9.47 -2.94 -13.02
CA THR A 85 -8.32 -3.30 -13.90
C THR A 85 -8.71 -3.50 -15.37
N ALA A 86 -9.96 -3.16 -15.72
CA ALA A 86 -10.51 -3.31 -17.06
C ALA A 86 -9.90 -2.29 -18.04
N THR A 87 -8.75 -2.63 -18.61
CA THR A 87 -7.99 -1.76 -19.53
C THR A 87 -8.69 -1.47 -20.86
N GLU A 88 -9.65 -2.32 -21.24
CA GLU A 88 -10.41 -2.26 -22.50
C GLU A 88 -11.23 -0.97 -22.66
N ASP A 89 -11.66 -0.37 -21.55
CA ASP A 89 -12.48 0.83 -21.56
C ASP A 89 -11.66 2.11 -21.29
N GLY A 90 -10.33 2.00 -21.21
CA GLY A 90 -9.43 3.10 -20.86
C GLY A 90 -9.71 3.69 -19.46
N ARG A 91 -10.39 2.90 -18.61
CA ARG A 91 -10.76 3.25 -17.24
C ARG A 91 -9.96 2.40 -16.27
N GLY A 92 -9.85 2.92 -15.05
CA GLY A 92 -9.07 2.29 -14.00
C GLY A 92 -7.59 2.57 -14.10
N ASN A 93 -6.91 2.37 -12.98
CA ASN A 93 -5.50 2.68 -12.83
C ASN A 93 -4.88 1.71 -11.83
N ALA A 94 -3.67 1.25 -12.11
CA ALA A 94 -2.89 0.41 -11.22
C ALA A 94 -1.52 1.07 -11.00
N VAL A 95 -1.20 1.43 -9.76
CA VAL A 95 0.01 2.20 -9.43
C VAL A 95 0.70 1.70 -8.18
N VAL A 96 2.02 1.85 -8.16
CA VAL A 96 2.80 1.76 -6.92
C VAL A 96 2.78 3.15 -6.29
N GLU A 97 1.99 3.34 -5.25
CA GLU A 97 1.84 4.62 -4.56
C GLU A 97 3.16 5.02 -3.89
N TYR A 98 3.74 4.10 -3.12
CA TYR A 98 5.11 4.21 -2.61
C TYR A 98 5.84 2.88 -2.65
N ALA A 99 7.16 2.96 -2.68
CA ALA A 99 8.06 1.83 -2.50
C ALA A 99 9.39 2.36 -1.98
N PHE A 100 9.74 2.00 -0.74
CA PHE A 100 10.95 2.51 -0.09
C PHE A 100 11.57 1.51 0.88
N GLY A 101 12.88 1.68 1.12
CA GLY A 101 13.59 1.13 2.27
C GLY A 101 13.71 2.18 3.37
N GLU A 102 13.52 1.78 4.62
CA GLU A 102 13.68 2.61 5.81
C GLU A 102 14.65 1.94 6.79
N TYR A 103 15.71 2.65 7.14
CA TYR A 103 16.73 2.21 8.08
C TYR A 103 16.68 3.04 9.37
N THR A 104 16.56 2.34 10.51
CA THR A 104 16.63 2.93 11.83
C THR A 104 18.09 3.05 12.27
N VAL A 105 18.60 4.28 12.24
CA VAL A 105 19.95 4.60 12.70
C VAL A 105 20.00 4.55 14.23
N VAL A 106 19.07 5.27 14.87
CA VAL A 106 18.75 5.23 16.30
C VAL A 106 17.23 5.35 16.48
N GLU A 107 16.71 5.09 17.68
CA GLU A 107 15.25 5.06 17.92
C GLU A 107 14.54 6.37 17.53
N GLN A 108 15.22 7.50 17.65
CA GLN A 108 14.71 8.84 17.35
C GLN A 108 14.96 9.25 15.88
N PHE A 109 15.74 8.49 15.11
CA PHE A 109 16.21 8.91 13.79
C PHE A 109 16.22 7.76 12.77
N ARG A 110 15.51 7.98 11.67
CA ARG A 110 15.38 7.03 10.57
C ARG A 110 15.75 7.69 9.25
N LEU A 111 16.33 6.91 8.34
CA LEU A 111 16.59 7.30 6.96
C LEU A 111 15.72 6.47 6.04
N ARG A 112 15.02 7.13 5.11
CA ARG A 112 14.17 6.48 4.12
C ARG A 112 14.70 6.77 2.72
N ALA A 113 14.74 5.77 1.85
CA ALA A 113 15.14 5.92 0.46
C ALA A 113 14.18 5.17 -0.48
N GLY A 114 13.71 5.82 -1.54
CA GLY A 114 12.79 5.22 -2.51
C GLY A 114 11.80 6.22 -3.10
N LYS A 115 10.62 5.76 -3.52
CA LYS A 115 9.43 6.57 -3.79
C LYS A 115 8.58 6.62 -2.52
N MET A 116 8.22 7.81 -2.04
CA MET A 116 7.46 7.99 -0.81
C MET A 116 6.53 9.20 -0.89
N PHE A 117 5.53 9.27 -0.02
CA PHE A 117 4.80 10.51 0.20
C PHE A 117 5.70 11.57 0.83
N THR A 118 5.50 12.83 0.44
CA THR A 118 6.17 13.94 1.13
C THR A 118 5.52 14.16 2.49
N HIS A 119 6.31 14.52 3.50
CA HIS A 119 5.84 14.80 4.85
C HIS A 119 5.18 16.18 4.93
N PHE A 120 4.06 16.35 4.24
CA PHE A 120 3.31 17.60 4.21
C PHE A 120 1.81 17.32 4.33
N GLY A 121 1.23 17.71 5.46
CA GLY A 121 -0.20 17.59 5.74
C GLY A 121 -0.63 16.17 6.13
N ILE A 122 -1.73 16.09 6.89
CA ILE A 122 -2.25 14.83 7.46
C ILE A 122 -2.55 13.77 6.39
N TYR A 123 -2.99 14.17 5.19
CA TYR A 123 -3.36 13.24 4.11
C TYR A 123 -2.16 12.57 3.44
N ASN A 124 -0.94 13.11 3.60
CA ASN A 124 0.28 12.44 3.17
C ASN A 124 0.96 11.67 4.32
N GLU A 125 0.74 12.08 5.57
CA GLU A 125 1.24 11.36 6.76
C GLU A 125 0.45 10.07 6.99
N ILE A 126 -0.87 10.17 6.86
CA ILE A 126 -1.82 9.08 6.91
C ILE A 126 -2.36 8.94 5.50
N HIS A 127 -1.71 8.08 4.71
CA HIS A 127 -2.15 7.77 3.37
C HIS A 127 -3.62 7.35 3.40
N THR A 128 -4.42 7.96 2.53
CA THR A 128 -5.87 7.74 2.39
C THR A 128 -6.65 7.84 3.69
N ALA A 129 -6.35 8.85 4.51
CA ALA A 129 -7.17 9.29 5.64
C ALA A 129 -8.56 9.83 5.21
N LYS A 130 -9.23 9.21 4.21
CA LYS A 130 -10.59 9.46 3.77
C LYS A 130 -11.56 9.52 4.97
N PRO A 131 -11.50 8.61 5.98
CA PRO A 131 -12.38 8.70 7.15
C PRO A 131 -12.13 9.91 8.07
N ALA A 132 -10.99 10.60 7.94
CA ALA A 132 -10.69 11.80 8.71
C ALA A 132 -11.34 13.07 8.12
N PHE A 133 -12.12 12.93 7.04
CA PHE A 133 -12.86 14.01 6.42
C PHE A 133 -14.36 13.66 6.32
N LEU A 134 -15.21 14.69 6.36
CA LEU A 134 -16.68 14.51 6.37
C LEU A 134 -17.21 13.81 5.11
N THR A 135 -16.45 13.86 4.02
CA THR A 135 -16.73 13.10 2.80
C THR A 135 -15.82 11.89 2.71
N VAL A 136 -16.30 10.79 2.12
CA VAL A 136 -15.50 9.58 1.80
C VAL A 136 -14.35 9.83 0.80
N LYS A 137 -14.10 11.08 0.43
CA LYS A 137 -13.01 11.55 -0.43
C LYS A 137 -12.19 12.59 0.34
N GLU A 138 -10.88 12.59 0.13
CA GLU A 138 -9.99 13.65 0.63
C GLU A 138 -10.43 15.05 0.10
N PRO A 139 -10.09 16.14 0.81
CA PRO A 139 -10.35 17.50 0.34
C PRO A 139 -9.83 17.74 -1.08
N LEU A 140 -10.57 18.52 -1.85
CA LEU A 140 -10.19 18.86 -3.22
C LEU A 140 -8.81 19.52 -3.30
N SER A 141 -8.41 20.29 -2.29
CA SER A 141 -7.15 21.05 -2.24
C SER A 141 -5.91 20.17 -2.07
N THR A 142 -6.09 18.90 -1.72
CA THR A 142 -5.02 17.94 -1.47
C THR A 142 -4.99 16.81 -2.50
N ASN A 143 -6.14 16.46 -3.09
CA ASN A 143 -6.25 15.32 -4.01
C ASN A 143 -6.73 15.67 -5.43
N LYS A 144 -7.52 16.73 -5.60
CA LYS A 144 -8.22 17.04 -6.88
C LYS A 144 -8.13 18.53 -7.24
N ASN A 145 -6.90 19.05 -7.27
CA ASN A 145 -6.62 20.47 -7.55
C ASN A 145 -7.11 20.92 -8.93
N GLU A 146 -7.24 20.01 -9.89
CA GLU A 146 -7.81 20.27 -11.21
C GLU A 146 -9.26 20.77 -11.11
N LYS A 147 -9.98 20.35 -10.06
CA LYS A 147 -11.34 20.85 -9.77
C LYS A 147 -11.36 22.27 -9.20
N PHE A 148 -10.21 22.81 -8.80
CA PHE A 148 -10.00 24.22 -8.47
C PHE A 148 -9.40 25.04 -9.63
N GLY A 149 -9.26 24.44 -10.81
CA GLY A 149 -8.75 25.12 -12.01
C GLY A 149 -7.23 25.14 -12.14
N SER A 150 -6.52 24.26 -11.42
CA SER A 150 -5.06 24.11 -11.54
C SER A 150 -4.68 22.64 -11.62
N ASP A 151 -3.98 22.24 -12.68
CA ASP A 151 -3.40 20.90 -12.79
C ASP A 151 -2.15 20.73 -11.91
N ILE A 152 -1.67 21.83 -11.31
CA ILE A 152 -0.51 21.84 -10.42
C ILE A 152 -0.98 21.69 -8.97
N ARG A 153 -0.37 20.74 -8.25
CA ARG A 153 -0.58 20.56 -6.81
C ARG A 153 0.17 21.63 -6.02
N PHE A 154 -0.44 22.11 -4.92
CA PHE A 154 0.21 23.07 -4.02
C PHE A 154 1.48 22.50 -3.36
N TYR A 155 1.55 21.19 -3.24
CA TYR A 155 2.71 20.44 -2.76
C TYR A 155 2.86 19.15 -3.57
N PRO A 156 4.09 18.64 -3.77
CA PRO A 156 4.29 17.35 -4.41
C PRO A 156 3.71 16.25 -3.53
N ARG A 157 2.79 15.41 -4.03
CA ARG A 157 2.26 14.26 -3.25
C ARG A 157 3.34 13.20 -3.04
N TRP A 158 4.08 12.89 -4.11
CA TRP A 158 5.14 11.89 -4.12
C TRP A 158 6.50 12.55 -4.32
N ALA A 159 7.53 11.96 -3.71
CA ALA A 159 8.92 12.28 -3.97
C ALA A 159 9.73 10.99 -4.14
N THR A 160 10.77 11.05 -4.97
CA THR A 160 11.79 10.01 -5.09
C THR A 160 13.11 10.56 -4.58
N GLY A 161 13.75 9.86 -3.65
CA GLY A 161 15.01 10.32 -3.08
C GLY A 161 15.28 9.75 -1.70
N ILE A 162 15.89 10.57 -0.83
CA ILE A 162 16.23 10.23 0.54
C ILE A 162 15.52 11.22 1.49
N ALA A 163 14.89 10.71 2.55
CA ALA A 163 14.28 11.49 3.60
C ALA A 163 14.89 11.12 4.97
N ALA A 164 15.07 12.13 5.82
CA ALA A 164 15.52 11.99 7.19
C ALA A 164 14.34 12.24 8.12
N LEU A 165 14.02 11.26 8.98
CA LEU A 165 12.79 11.24 9.77
C LEU A 165 13.13 11.24 11.25
N GLY A 166 12.52 12.16 11.99
CA GLY A 166 12.50 12.15 13.45
C GLY A 166 11.23 11.50 13.99
N ASN A 167 11.29 10.98 15.22
CA ASN A 167 10.06 10.76 15.99
C ASN A 167 9.78 12.04 16.79
N VAL A 168 8.53 12.51 16.74
CA VAL A 168 8.05 13.50 17.71
C VAL A 168 7.69 12.71 18.97
N ALA A 169 8.37 12.99 20.07
CA ALA A 169 8.08 12.41 21.38
C ALA A 169 6.72 12.88 21.91
#